data_AF-A0A351JY81-F1
#
_entry.id   AF-A0A351JY81-F1
#
_cell.length_a   1.000
_cell.length_b   1.000
_cell.length_c   1.000
_cell.angle_alpha   90.00
_cell.angle_beta   90.00
_cell.angle_gamma   90.00
#
_symmetry.space_group_name_H-M   'P 1'
#
loop_
_entity.id
_entity.type
_entity.pdbx_description
1 polymer ?
#
loop_
_entity_poly.entity_id
_entity_poly.type
_entity_poly.pdbx_seq_one_letter_code
_entity_poly.pdbx_strand_id
1 'polypeptide(L)'
;MLHELYEIIAEHYQRRYPDYQRPPVPEICALANKFAAAALMQREVFLEALFETGFDIVQLHHRFYKAYSSVGIRAVEVLNERNEELPVEERIDLMVMIYERMEDGDPREWGFCTADKFKIRYSPRTRGVKLGTRGGVWLPGGRLRGPNYRAPRYPWHLIPKRGDGVAPDSLALKVVNAGGCLCLQKVTGFDLWGLNDLTFIAQPVRWYGKLAKVVLLGVRSKDNQVLRPQLNRLRPIVIDESYQLI
;
A
#
# COMPACT_ATOMS: atom_id res chain seq x y z
N MET A 1 -10.13 -12.68 -17.88
CA MET A 1 -10.43 -11.96 -19.13
C MET A 1 -9.39 -10.91 -19.52
N LEU A 2 -9.30 -9.71 -18.91
CA LEU A 2 -8.33 -8.69 -19.38
C LEU A 2 -6.85 -9.09 -19.20
N HIS A 3 -6.54 -9.85 -18.14
CA HIS A 3 -5.23 -10.45 -17.94
C HIS A 3 -4.88 -11.39 -19.10
N GLU A 4 -5.75 -12.36 -19.38
CA GLU A 4 -5.57 -13.32 -20.49
C GLU A 4 -5.53 -12.61 -21.84
N LEU A 5 -6.32 -11.55 -22.04
CA LEU A 5 -6.28 -10.74 -23.26
C LEU A 5 -4.89 -10.15 -23.48
N TYR A 6 -4.24 -9.63 -22.44
CA TYR A 6 -2.86 -9.15 -22.55
C TYR A 6 -1.90 -10.27 -22.94
N GLU A 7 -2.03 -11.44 -22.33
CA GLU A 7 -1.18 -12.59 -22.66
C GLU A 7 -1.36 -13.04 -24.12
N ILE A 8 -2.59 -13.05 -24.61
CA ILE A 8 -2.92 -13.34 -26.02
C ILE A 8 -2.33 -12.28 -26.94
N ILE A 9 -2.46 -11.00 -26.60
CA ILE A 9 -1.87 -9.88 -27.37
C ILE A 9 -0.36 -10.05 -27.44
N ALA A 10 0.32 -10.28 -26.30
CA ALA A 10 1.76 -10.44 -26.23
C ALA A 10 2.24 -11.65 -27.05
N GLU A 11 1.51 -12.76 -27.01
CA GLU A 11 1.79 -13.94 -27.81
C GLU A 11 1.64 -13.68 -29.31
N HIS A 12 0.55 -13.03 -29.73
CA HIS A 12 0.35 -12.66 -31.13
C HIS A 12 1.41 -11.68 -31.61
N TYR A 13 1.83 -10.73 -30.78
CA TYR A 13 2.86 -9.76 -31.12
C TYR A 13 4.22 -10.45 -31.35
N GLN A 14 4.59 -11.41 -30.50
CA GLN A 14 5.81 -12.22 -30.68
C GLN A 14 5.80 -13.03 -31.98
N ARG A 15 4.64 -13.59 -32.35
CA ARG A 15 4.51 -14.33 -33.63
C ARG A 15 4.66 -13.41 -34.84
N ARG A 16 4.23 -12.15 -34.74
CA ARG A 16 4.22 -11.19 -35.85
C ARG A 16 5.53 -10.42 -36.01
N TYR A 17 6.24 -10.18 -34.92
CA TYR A 17 7.46 -9.37 -34.84
C TYR A 17 8.57 -10.19 -34.17
N PRO A 18 9.50 -10.79 -34.96
CA PRO A 18 10.56 -11.66 -34.43
C PRO A 18 11.48 -10.98 -33.40
N ASP A 19 11.63 -9.66 -33.49
CA ASP A 19 12.45 -8.87 -32.56
C ASP A 19 11.76 -8.61 -31.22
N TYR A 20 10.46 -8.88 -31.10
CA TYR A 20 9.74 -8.75 -29.84
C TYR A 20 9.93 -10.00 -28.98
N GLN A 21 10.64 -9.84 -27.87
CA GLN A 21 10.76 -10.88 -26.85
C GLN A 21 9.63 -10.74 -25.84
N ARG A 22 8.73 -11.73 -25.84
CA ARG A 22 7.70 -11.85 -24.81
C ARG A 22 8.36 -12.01 -23.44
N PRO A 23 7.96 -11.21 -22.43
CA PRO A 23 8.46 -11.37 -21.06
C PRO A 23 8.21 -12.79 -20.53
N PRO A 24 9.16 -13.38 -19.79
CA PRO A 24 8.97 -14.72 -19.22
C PRO A 24 7.96 -14.72 -18.07
N VAL A 25 7.53 -15.90 -17.65
CA VAL A 25 6.81 -16.06 -16.37
C VAL A 25 7.84 -15.90 -15.24
N PRO A 26 7.56 -15.11 -14.17
CA PRO A 26 6.27 -14.50 -13.81
C PRO A 26 6.06 -13.05 -14.29
N GLU A 27 7.01 -12.45 -15.02
CA GLU A 27 6.97 -11.04 -15.44
C GLU A 27 5.76 -10.71 -16.31
N ILE A 28 5.39 -11.62 -17.22
CA ILE A 28 4.21 -11.43 -18.06
C ILE A 28 2.92 -11.32 -17.25
N CYS A 29 2.77 -12.12 -16.19
CA CYS A 29 1.58 -12.06 -15.34
C CYS A 29 1.50 -10.73 -14.59
N ALA A 30 2.65 -10.16 -14.21
CA ALA A 30 2.71 -8.83 -13.60
C ALA A 30 2.28 -7.73 -14.58
N LEU A 31 2.76 -7.81 -15.84
CA LEU A 31 2.37 -6.88 -16.89
C LEU A 31 0.90 -7.02 -17.30
N ALA A 32 0.39 -8.26 -17.37
CA ALA A 32 -1.02 -8.55 -17.62
C ALA A 32 -1.93 -7.99 -16.51
N ASN A 33 -1.50 -8.13 -15.25
CA ASN A 33 -2.20 -7.52 -14.11
C ASN A 33 -2.17 -5.99 -14.17
N LYS A 34 -1.02 -5.39 -14.53
CA LYS A 34 -0.88 -3.94 -14.72
C LYS A 34 -1.82 -3.45 -15.84
N PHE A 35 -1.83 -4.14 -16.98
CA PHE A 35 -2.71 -3.85 -18.10
C PHE A 35 -4.19 -3.92 -17.69
N ALA A 36 -4.60 -5.01 -17.06
CA ALA A 36 -5.98 -5.18 -16.61
C ALA A 36 -6.39 -4.09 -15.61
N ALA A 37 -5.51 -3.74 -14.66
CA ALA A 37 -5.74 -2.66 -13.72
C ALA A 37 -5.88 -1.30 -14.43
N ALA A 38 -5.00 -0.97 -15.37
CA ALA A 38 -5.05 0.28 -16.13
C ALA A 38 -6.30 0.40 -17.01
N ALA A 39 -6.75 -0.70 -17.62
CA ALA A 39 -7.98 -0.73 -18.40
C ALA A 39 -9.24 -0.52 -17.53
N LEU A 40 -9.25 -1.07 -16.32
CA LEU A 40 -10.40 -1.02 -15.41
C LEU A 40 -10.41 0.23 -14.50
N MET A 41 -9.25 0.82 -14.27
CA MET A 41 -9.01 1.97 -13.40
C MET A 41 -8.09 2.93 -14.18
N GLN A 42 -8.67 3.56 -15.20
CA GLN A 42 -7.98 4.52 -16.08
C GLN A 42 -7.34 5.63 -15.26
N ARG A 43 -6.14 6.06 -15.66
CA ARG A 43 -5.26 6.91 -14.84
C ARG A 43 -5.98 8.17 -14.37
N GLU A 44 -6.59 8.92 -15.28
CA GLU A 44 -7.19 10.23 -15.03
C GLU A 44 -8.41 10.10 -14.12
N VAL A 45 -9.33 9.19 -14.47
CA VAL A 45 -10.56 8.91 -13.72
C VAL A 45 -10.25 8.38 -12.31
N PHE A 46 -9.26 7.50 -12.20
CA PHE A 46 -8.86 6.91 -10.91
C PHE A 46 -8.12 7.93 -10.04
N LEU A 47 -7.30 8.80 -10.64
CA LEU A 47 -6.59 9.86 -9.92
C LEU A 47 -7.56 10.90 -9.34
N GLU A 48 -8.54 11.34 -10.12
CA GLU A 48 -9.61 12.20 -9.62
C GLU A 48 -10.34 11.56 -8.43
N ALA A 49 -10.76 10.30 -8.59
CA ALA A 49 -11.41 9.55 -7.53
C ALA A 49 -10.55 9.38 -6.27
N LEU A 50 -9.22 9.21 -6.41
CA LEU A 50 -8.31 9.16 -5.26
C LEU A 50 -8.37 10.44 -4.44
N PHE A 51 -8.27 11.60 -5.08
CA PHE A 51 -8.32 12.88 -4.37
C PHE A 51 -9.71 13.16 -3.78
N GLU A 52 -10.78 12.87 -4.52
CA GLU A 52 -12.16 13.05 -4.05
C GLU A 52 -12.45 12.25 -2.77
N THR A 53 -11.97 11.00 -2.72
CA THR A 53 -12.21 10.10 -1.58
C THR A 53 -11.25 10.33 -0.42
N GLY A 54 -10.25 11.19 -0.59
CA GLY A 54 -9.16 11.34 0.35
C GLY A 54 -8.31 10.08 0.49
N PHE A 55 -8.10 9.39 -0.62
CA PHE A 55 -7.31 8.16 -0.76
C PHE A 55 -7.93 6.93 -0.07
N ASP A 56 -9.24 6.94 0.19
CA ASP A 56 -9.93 5.81 0.83
C ASP A 56 -10.03 4.59 -0.09
N ILE A 57 -9.12 3.64 0.12
CA ILE A 57 -9.07 2.36 -0.58
C ILE A 57 -10.35 1.53 -0.41
N VAL A 58 -11.04 1.63 0.73
CA VAL A 58 -12.30 0.90 0.98
C VAL A 58 -13.43 1.50 0.15
N GLN A 59 -13.53 2.83 0.08
CA GLN A 59 -14.53 3.48 -0.78
C GLN A 59 -14.22 3.24 -2.26
N LEU A 60 -12.96 3.32 -2.67
CA LEU A 60 -12.53 3.07 -4.05
C LEU A 60 -12.74 1.61 -4.47
N HIS A 61 -12.59 0.65 -3.54
CA HIS A 61 -12.98 -0.75 -3.76
C HIS A 61 -14.44 -0.87 -4.21
N HIS A 62 -15.35 -0.14 -3.56
CA HIS A 62 -16.77 -0.14 -3.95
C HIS A 62 -17.02 0.63 -5.25
N ARG A 63 -16.35 1.77 -5.47
CA ARG A 63 -16.52 2.58 -6.68
C ARG A 63 -16.11 1.84 -7.96
N PHE A 64 -14.98 1.13 -7.91
CA PHE A 64 -14.41 0.44 -9.08
C PHE A 64 -14.73 -1.06 -9.12
N TYR A 65 -15.36 -1.61 -8.07
CA TYR A 65 -15.64 -3.05 -7.93
C TYR A 65 -14.40 -3.92 -8.16
N LYS A 66 -13.29 -3.54 -7.51
CA LYS A 66 -11.99 -4.26 -7.58
C LYS A 66 -11.46 -4.55 -6.20
N ALA A 67 -10.78 -5.69 -6.04
CA ALA A 67 -10.18 -6.09 -4.77
C ALA A 67 -9.35 -4.95 -4.13
N TYR A 68 -9.40 -4.82 -2.80
CA TYR A 68 -8.67 -3.78 -2.05
C TYR A 68 -7.18 -3.70 -2.43
N SER A 69 -6.55 -4.85 -2.66
CA SER A 69 -5.15 -4.93 -3.08
C SER A 69 -4.92 -4.35 -4.47
N SER A 70 -5.81 -4.62 -5.44
CA SER A 70 -5.73 -4.06 -6.79
C SER A 70 -5.89 -2.54 -6.76
N VAL A 71 -6.83 -2.03 -5.96
CA VAL A 71 -7.03 -0.58 -5.74
C VAL A 71 -5.80 0.05 -5.10
N GLY A 72 -5.26 -0.53 -4.02
CA GLY A 72 -4.07 -0.01 -3.34
C GLY A 72 -2.82 -0.02 -4.21
N ILE A 73 -2.62 -1.06 -5.01
CA ILE A 73 -1.50 -1.14 -5.97
C ILE A 73 -1.68 -0.07 -7.06
N ARG A 74 -2.88 0.05 -7.64
CA ARG A 74 -3.15 1.04 -8.69
C ARG A 74 -3.00 2.47 -8.18
N ALA A 75 -3.39 2.74 -6.94
CA ALA A 75 -3.22 4.05 -6.30
C ALA A 75 -1.76 4.48 -6.25
N VAL A 76 -0.89 3.58 -5.81
CA VAL A 76 0.55 3.81 -5.78
C VAL A 76 1.13 3.98 -7.19
N GLU A 77 0.65 3.20 -8.15
CA GLU A 77 1.11 3.27 -9.54
C GLU A 77 0.79 4.63 -10.19
N VAL A 78 -0.48 5.07 -10.15
CA VAL A 78 -0.89 6.34 -10.79
C VAL A 78 -0.26 7.56 -10.10
N LEU A 79 0.01 7.47 -8.79
CA LEU A 79 0.72 8.53 -8.07
C LEU A 79 2.20 8.57 -8.43
N ASN A 80 2.85 7.43 -8.64
CA ASN A 80 4.23 7.43 -9.14
C ASN A 80 4.30 8.08 -10.53
N GLU A 81 3.37 7.74 -11.43
CA GLU A 81 3.28 8.34 -12.78
C GLU A 81 3.04 9.86 -12.69
N ARG A 82 2.06 10.30 -11.88
CA ARG A 82 1.83 11.73 -11.62
C ARG A 82 3.07 12.42 -11.04
N ASN A 83 3.76 11.80 -10.09
CA ASN A 83 4.91 12.39 -9.43
C ASN A 83 6.13 12.55 -10.36
N GLU A 84 6.24 11.74 -11.42
CA GLU A 84 7.30 11.88 -12.42
C GLU A 84 7.16 13.18 -13.24
N GLU A 85 5.93 13.68 -13.39
CA GLU A 85 5.60 14.90 -14.13
C GLU A 85 5.68 16.18 -13.26
N LEU A 86 5.92 16.03 -11.95
CA LEU A 86 5.83 17.13 -10.99
C LEU A 86 7.16 17.44 -10.28
N PRO A 87 7.35 18.70 -9.85
CA PRO A 87 8.47 19.08 -9.01
C PRO A 87 8.34 18.42 -7.63
N VAL A 88 9.47 18.25 -6.92
CA VAL A 88 9.58 17.38 -5.73
C VAL A 88 8.65 17.83 -4.59
N GLU A 89 8.46 19.13 -4.45
CA GLU A 89 7.63 19.81 -3.47
C GLU A 89 6.13 19.45 -3.61
N GLU A 90 5.65 19.25 -4.84
CA GLU A 90 4.25 18.96 -5.19
C GLU A 90 3.94 17.45 -5.25
N ARG A 91 4.97 16.61 -5.15
CA ARG A 91 4.78 15.16 -5.12
C ARG A 91 4.00 14.78 -3.88
N ILE A 92 3.14 13.78 -4.02
CA ILE A 92 2.44 13.17 -2.89
C ILE A 92 2.91 11.74 -2.77
N ASP A 93 3.35 11.39 -1.57
CA ASP A 93 3.83 10.06 -1.27
C ASP A 93 2.80 9.28 -0.47
N LEU A 94 2.49 8.08 -0.97
CA LEU A 94 1.46 7.20 -0.45
C LEU A 94 2.05 5.85 -0.08
N MET A 95 1.60 5.32 1.04
CA MET A 95 1.80 3.94 1.44
C MET A 95 0.46 3.29 1.74
N VAL A 96 0.26 2.07 1.26
CA VAL A 96 -0.91 1.25 1.61
C VAL A 96 -0.42 -0.06 2.19
N MET A 97 -0.97 -0.49 3.32
CA MET A 97 -0.77 -1.81 3.89
C MET A 97 -2.11 -2.48 4.09
N ILE A 98 -2.21 -3.76 3.72
CA ILE A 98 -3.42 -4.54 3.92
C ILE A 98 -3.05 -5.77 4.72
N TYR A 99 -3.45 -5.76 5.98
CA TYR A 99 -3.49 -6.94 6.83
C TYR A 99 -4.74 -7.74 6.46
N GLU A 100 -4.56 -9.03 6.24
CA GLU A 100 -5.62 -9.96 5.91
C GLU A 100 -5.69 -11.04 6.97
N ARG A 101 -6.92 -11.37 7.38
CA ARG A 101 -7.18 -12.50 8.26
C ARG A 101 -6.89 -13.80 7.50
N MET A 102 -5.93 -14.53 8.03
CA MET A 102 -5.43 -15.83 7.58
C MET A 102 -6.23 -16.94 8.25
N GLU A 103 -7.54 -16.98 7.98
CA GLU A 103 -8.43 -18.03 8.46
C GLU A 103 -9.13 -18.66 7.26
N ASP A 104 -9.03 -19.98 7.14
CA ASP A 104 -9.66 -20.74 6.07
C ASP A 104 -11.16 -20.91 6.33
N GLY A 105 -11.93 -21.26 5.28
CA GLY A 105 -13.37 -21.48 5.36
C GLY A 105 -14.23 -20.23 5.10
N ASP A 106 -15.55 -20.38 5.27
CA ASP A 106 -16.51 -19.30 5.06
C ASP A 106 -16.32 -18.22 6.16
N PRO A 107 -16.15 -16.93 5.80
CA PRO A 107 -16.06 -15.85 6.77
C PRO A 107 -17.24 -15.74 7.75
N ARG A 108 -18.40 -16.32 7.45
CA ARG A 108 -19.55 -16.41 8.36
C ARG A 108 -19.28 -17.33 9.57
N GLU A 109 -18.46 -18.35 9.38
CA GLU A 109 -18.13 -19.37 10.38
C GLU A 109 -16.88 -19.02 11.18
N TRP A 110 -16.20 -17.94 10.82
CA TRP A 110 -14.97 -17.51 11.49
C TRP A 110 -15.16 -17.31 13.00
N GLY A 111 -14.21 -17.88 13.74
CA GLY A 111 -14.19 -17.87 15.20
C GLY A 111 -13.74 -16.54 15.79
N PHE A 112 -13.25 -16.60 17.03
CA PHE A 112 -12.75 -15.42 17.74
C PHE A 112 -11.61 -14.74 16.97
N CYS A 113 -11.60 -13.40 16.97
CA CYS A 113 -10.69 -12.58 16.18
C CYS A 113 -9.48 -12.19 17.03
N THR A 114 -8.31 -12.71 16.68
CA THR A 114 -7.04 -12.46 17.38
C THR A 114 -5.99 -11.94 16.41
N ALA A 115 -5.00 -11.21 16.92
CA ALA A 115 -3.99 -10.54 16.10
C ALA A 115 -3.07 -11.51 15.34
N ASP A 116 -2.79 -12.70 15.89
CA ASP A 116 -1.97 -13.75 15.27
C ASP A 116 -2.57 -14.30 13.97
N LYS A 117 -3.88 -14.11 13.79
CA LYS A 117 -4.59 -14.48 12.57
C LYS A 117 -4.38 -13.48 11.44
N PHE A 118 -3.71 -12.35 11.64
CA PHE A 118 -3.54 -11.34 10.60
C PHE A 118 -2.11 -11.30 10.09
N LYS A 119 -1.96 -11.24 8.76
CA LYS A 119 -0.67 -11.02 8.10
C LYS A 119 -0.79 -9.96 7.03
N ILE A 120 0.28 -9.20 6.81
CA ILE A 120 0.36 -8.27 5.69
C ILE A 120 0.44 -9.07 4.39
N ARG A 121 -0.58 -8.93 3.55
CA ARG A 121 -0.59 -9.52 2.21
C ARG A 121 -0.08 -8.55 1.16
N TYR A 122 -0.32 -7.26 1.35
CA TYR A 122 0.04 -6.21 0.40
C TYR A 122 0.60 -5.00 1.13
N SER A 123 1.67 -4.43 0.57
CA SER A 123 2.33 -3.23 1.10
C SER A 123 2.88 -2.32 -0.04
N PRO A 124 2.07 -1.92 -1.05
CA PRO A 124 2.56 -1.03 -2.09
C PRO A 124 2.86 0.38 -1.53
N ARG A 125 3.83 1.07 -2.12
CA ARG A 125 4.22 2.45 -1.75
C ARG A 125 4.79 3.22 -2.93
N THR A 126 4.61 4.53 -2.93
CA THR A 126 5.28 5.41 -3.89
C THR A 126 6.79 5.41 -3.66
N ARG A 127 7.55 5.77 -4.71
CA ARG A 127 9.02 5.74 -4.68
C ARG A 127 9.62 6.75 -3.69
N GLY A 128 8.89 7.80 -3.33
CA GLY A 128 9.36 8.82 -2.39
C GLY A 128 9.25 8.41 -0.92
N VAL A 129 8.39 7.43 -0.57
CA VAL A 129 8.41 6.80 0.76
C VAL A 129 9.67 5.96 0.88
N LYS A 130 10.72 6.48 1.52
CA LYS A 130 11.98 5.76 1.72
C LYS A 130 11.87 4.82 2.92
N LEU A 131 12.32 3.59 2.73
CA LEU A 131 12.47 2.61 3.82
C LEU A 131 13.95 2.43 4.11
N GLY A 132 14.31 2.27 5.38
CA GLY A 132 15.60 1.70 5.74
C GLY A 132 15.70 0.30 5.14
N THR A 133 16.52 0.12 4.10
CA THR A 133 16.80 -1.20 3.52
C THR A 133 17.90 -1.88 4.32
N ARG A 134 17.71 -3.18 4.58
CA ARG A 134 18.82 -4.07 4.94
C ARG A 134 19.55 -4.38 3.62
N GLY A 135 20.79 -3.93 3.47
CA GLY A 135 21.67 -4.30 2.36
C GLY A 135 21.64 -3.34 1.16
N GLY A 136 22.77 -2.68 0.90
CA GLY A 136 23.67 -3.25 -0.10
C GLY A 136 23.08 -3.65 -1.44
N VAL A 137 22.97 -2.76 -2.42
CA VAL A 137 22.94 -3.23 -3.83
C VAL A 137 24.36 -3.68 -4.16
N TRP A 138 24.56 -4.95 -4.55
CA TRP A 138 25.85 -5.41 -5.04
C TRP A 138 26.15 -4.74 -6.37
N LEU A 139 27.22 -3.94 -6.43
CA LEU A 139 27.74 -3.42 -7.69
C LEU A 139 28.56 -4.51 -8.41
N PRO A 140 28.67 -4.46 -9.75
CA PRO A 140 29.67 -5.24 -10.48
C PRO A 140 31.05 -4.91 -9.88
N GLY A 141 31.73 -5.92 -9.31
CA GLY A 141 32.98 -5.73 -8.56
C GLY A 141 32.89 -5.94 -7.04
N GLY A 142 31.80 -6.49 -6.51
CA GLY A 142 31.78 -7.05 -5.16
C GLY A 142 31.67 -6.03 -4.02
N ARG A 143 31.35 -4.76 -4.30
CA ARG A 143 31.10 -3.75 -3.26
C ARG A 143 29.61 -3.59 -3.00
N LEU A 144 29.19 -3.80 -1.75
CA LEU A 144 27.85 -3.48 -1.25
C LEU A 144 27.66 -1.95 -1.27
N ARG A 145 26.77 -1.43 -2.12
CA ARG A 145 26.30 -0.05 -2.02
C ARG A 145 25.52 0.09 -0.72
N GLY A 146 26.09 0.78 0.27
CA GLY A 146 25.41 1.01 1.56
C GLY A 146 23.98 1.53 1.38
N PRO A 147 23.07 1.28 2.34
CA PRO A 147 21.69 1.76 2.23
C PRO A 147 21.68 3.26 1.96
N ASN A 148 20.76 3.75 1.12
CA ASN A 148 20.66 5.18 0.78
C ASN A 148 20.37 6.08 2.00
N TYR A 149 20.13 5.50 3.18
CA TYR A 149 20.21 6.16 4.47
C TYR A 149 20.69 5.12 5.52
N ARG A 150 21.91 5.27 6.07
CA ARG A 150 22.30 4.61 7.33
C ARG A 150 21.85 5.52 8.46
N ALA A 151 20.86 5.10 9.21
CA ALA A 151 20.40 5.80 10.39
C ALA A 151 20.79 4.91 11.60
N PRO A 152 22.00 5.08 12.19
CA PRO A 152 22.66 4.06 13.01
C PRO A 152 22.01 3.75 14.38
N ARG A 153 20.80 4.25 14.63
CA ARG A 153 20.06 4.11 15.89
C ARG A 153 18.55 3.94 15.70
N TYR A 154 18.11 3.66 14.48
CA TYR A 154 16.69 3.56 14.17
C TYR A 154 16.20 2.14 14.42
N PRO A 155 14.98 1.96 14.99
CA PRO A 155 14.39 0.64 15.14
C PRO A 155 14.34 -0.04 13.78
N TRP A 156 14.97 -1.21 13.70
CA TRP A 156 14.82 -2.10 12.56
C TRP A 156 13.32 -2.40 12.41
N HIS A 157 12.76 -2.28 11.20
CA HIS A 157 11.39 -2.66 10.85
C HIS A 157 10.24 -1.68 11.16
N LEU A 158 10.47 -0.37 11.31
CA LEU A 158 9.40 0.65 11.49
C LEU A 158 8.19 0.54 10.55
N ILE A 159 8.39 0.01 9.35
CA ILE A 159 7.32 -0.26 8.39
C ILE A 159 7.28 -1.77 8.10
N PRO A 160 6.16 -2.44 8.40
CA PRO A 160 6.06 -3.88 8.23
C PRO A 160 5.95 -4.27 6.75
N LYS A 161 6.38 -5.49 6.45
CA LYS A 161 6.53 -6.05 5.10
C LYS A 161 5.52 -7.15 4.85
N ARG A 162 5.35 -7.50 3.57
CA ARG A 162 4.54 -8.66 3.18
C ARG A 162 5.02 -9.92 3.94
N GLY A 163 4.08 -10.58 4.61
CA GLY A 163 4.32 -11.76 5.43
C GLY A 163 4.41 -11.47 6.93
N ASP A 164 4.68 -10.22 7.32
CA ASP A 164 4.75 -9.84 8.72
C ASP A 164 3.36 -9.96 9.38
N GLY A 165 3.35 -10.39 10.63
CA GLY A 165 2.14 -10.43 11.47
C GLY A 165 1.82 -9.05 12.06
N VAL A 166 0.76 -8.98 12.85
CA VAL A 166 0.43 -7.78 13.62
C VAL A 166 1.43 -7.61 14.76
N ALA A 167 2.16 -6.50 14.77
CA ALA A 167 3.13 -6.19 15.81
C ALA A 167 2.45 -5.75 17.13
N PRO A 168 3.08 -5.98 18.29
CA PRO A 168 2.64 -5.39 19.57
C PRO A 168 2.54 -3.86 19.45
N ASP A 169 1.56 -3.27 20.13
CA ASP A 169 1.27 -1.83 20.18
C ASP A 169 1.03 -1.13 18.83
N SER A 170 1.01 -1.88 17.73
CA SER A 170 0.79 -1.37 16.38
C SER A 170 -0.61 -0.78 16.18
N LEU A 171 -0.74 0.09 15.18
CA LEU A 171 -2.04 0.63 14.79
C LEU A 171 -2.99 -0.50 14.34
N ALA A 172 -2.46 -1.52 13.66
CA ALA A 172 -3.22 -2.70 13.28
C ALA A 172 -3.77 -3.47 14.51
N LEU A 173 -2.96 -3.66 15.56
CA LEU A 173 -3.41 -4.30 16.81
C LEU A 173 -4.54 -3.52 17.47
N LYS A 174 -4.40 -2.19 17.53
CA LYS A 174 -5.44 -1.32 18.09
C LYS A 174 -6.74 -1.43 17.29
N VAL A 175 -6.69 -1.54 15.96
CA VAL A 175 -7.89 -1.79 15.15
C VAL A 175 -8.46 -3.19 15.38
N VAL A 176 -7.62 -4.23 15.50
CA VAL A 176 -8.09 -5.59 15.80
C VAL A 176 -8.83 -5.64 17.14
N ASN A 177 -8.32 -4.93 18.15
CA ASN A 177 -8.90 -4.91 19.50
C ASN A 177 -10.13 -4.00 19.61
N ALA A 178 -10.05 -2.76 19.10
CA ALA A 178 -11.12 -1.77 19.21
C ALA A 178 -12.20 -1.93 18.13
N GLY A 179 -11.84 -2.50 16.97
CA GLY A 179 -12.74 -2.74 15.85
C GLY A 179 -13.20 -1.49 15.09
N GLY A 180 -12.63 -0.32 15.38
CA GLY A 180 -12.97 0.98 14.80
C GLY A 180 -11.85 1.61 13.96
N CYS A 181 -12.15 2.73 13.29
CA CYS A 181 -11.17 3.47 12.52
C CYS A 181 -10.28 4.33 13.43
N LEU A 182 -8.98 4.34 13.15
CA LEU A 182 -7.98 5.12 13.90
C LEU A 182 -7.22 6.04 12.95
N CYS A 183 -6.85 7.23 13.41
CA CYS A 183 -5.99 8.15 12.70
C CYS A 183 -4.80 8.49 13.59
N LEU A 184 -3.60 8.15 13.14
CA LEU A 184 -2.35 8.49 13.78
C LEU A 184 -1.76 9.72 13.07
N GLN A 185 -1.79 10.87 13.72
CA GLN A 185 -1.46 12.14 13.07
C GLN A 185 0.00 12.21 12.65
N LYS A 186 0.90 11.69 13.49
CA LYS A 186 2.32 11.72 13.22
C LYS A 186 3.02 10.48 13.75
N VAL A 187 3.58 9.72 12.82
CA VAL A 187 4.59 8.70 13.11
C VAL A 187 5.95 9.34 12.90
N THR A 188 6.68 9.49 13.99
CA THR A 188 8.01 10.10 13.99
C THR A 188 9.10 9.03 14.03
N GLY A 189 10.34 9.45 13.75
CA GLY A 189 11.48 8.56 13.89
C GLY A 189 11.78 7.76 12.62
N PHE A 190 11.49 8.30 11.43
CA PHE A 190 11.99 7.77 10.14
C PHE A 190 13.29 8.44 9.67
N ASP A 191 13.49 9.71 10.02
CA ASP A 191 14.73 10.45 9.85
C ASP A 191 14.89 11.51 10.95
N LEU A 192 16.05 12.17 11.02
CA LEU A 192 16.35 13.21 12.02
C LEU A 192 15.67 14.54 11.70
N TRP A 193 15.12 14.68 10.49
CA TRP A 193 14.67 15.95 9.92
C TRP A 193 13.15 16.05 9.76
N GLY A 194 12.40 15.01 10.17
CA GLY A 194 10.95 14.88 10.01
C GLY A 194 10.48 14.76 8.56
N LEU A 195 11.37 14.54 7.59
CA LEU A 195 11.02 14.55 6.16
C LEU A 195 10.20 13.33 5.74
N ASN A 196 10.33 12.24 6.49
CA ASN A 196 9.57 11.00 6.34
C ASN A 196 8.52 10.82 7.43
N ASP A 197 8.12 11.87 8.17
CA ASP A 197 7.00 11.77 9.09
C ASP A 197 5.73 11.43 8.30
N LEU A 198 4.99 10.44 8.78
CA LEU A 198 3.80 9.91 8.11
C LEU A 198 2.56 10.06 8.99
N THR A 199 1.45 10.44 8.38
CA THR A 199 0.10 10.35 8.94
C THR A 199 -0.55 9.06 8.46
N PHE A 200 -1.12 8.27 9.36
CA PHE A 200 -1.81 7.02 9.02
C PHE A 200 -3.28 7.05 9.36
N ILE A 201 -4.10 6.47 8.48
CA ILE A 201 -5.47 6.05 8.79
C ILE A 201 -5.51 4.53 8.74
N ALA A 202 -6.00 3.90 9.81
CA ALA A 202 -6.28 2.48 9.84
C ALA A 202 -7.79 2.24 9.86
N GLN A 203 -8.27 1.43 8.92
CA GLN A 203 -9.68 1.16 8.71
C GLN A 203 -9.94 -0.36 8.76
N PRO A 204 -10.86 -0.81 9.63
CA PRO A 204 -11.31 -2.19 9.63
C PRO A 204 -12.24 -2.45 8.44
N VAL A 205 -12.05 -3.59 7.78
CA VAL A 205 -12.97 -4.12 6.76
C VAL A 205 -13.62 -5.37 7.32
N ARG A 206 -14.96 -5.38 7.33
CA ARG A 206 -15.75 -6.49 7.85
C ARG A 206 -16.48 -7.22 6.73
N TRP A 207 -16.45 -8.54 6.78
CA TRP A 207 -17.27 -9.42 5.96
C TRP A 207 -18.24 -10.15 6.86
N TYR A 208 -19.54 -10.04 6.57
CA TYR A 208 -20.61 -10.63 7.39
C TYR A 208 -20.47 -10.30 8.90
N GLY A 209 -20.06 -9.07 9.22
CA GLY A 209 -19.83 -8.60 10.59
C GLY A 209 -18.48 -9.00 11.22
N LYS A 210 -17.74 -9.94 10.63
CA LYS A 210 -16.43 -10.40 11.11
C LYS A 210 -15.31 -9.55 10.52
N LEU A 211 -14.32 -9.19 11.33
CA LEU A 211 -13.13 -8.48 10.84
C LEU A 211 -12.35 -9.39 9.89
N ALA A 212 -12.20 -8.93 8.64
CA ALA A 212 -11.55 -9.66 7.57
C ALA A 212 -10.21 -9.04 7.17
N LYS A 213 -10.14 -7.70 7.16
CA LYS A 213 -8.92 -6.97 6.81
C LYS A 213 -8.77 -5.74 7.68
N VAL A 214 -7.53 -5.28 7.82
CA VAL A 214 -7.21 -3.93 8.30
C VAL A 214 -6.44 -3.25 7.19
N VAL A 215 -6.99 -2.15 6.67
CA VAL A 215 -6.36 -1.33 5.63
C VAL A 215 -5.72 -0.14 6.30
N LEU A 216 -4.40 0.01 6.15
CA LEU A 216 -3.65 1.15 6.65
C LEU A 216 -3.18 1.96 5.47
N LEU A 217 -3.47 3.25 5.54
CA LEU A 217 -3.16 4.23 4.53
C LEU A 217 -2.24 5.27 5.17
N GLY A 218 -1.03 5.41 4.63
CA GLY A 218 -0.04 6.39 5.08
C GLY A 218 0.23 7.43 4.02
N VAL A 219 0.23 8.70 4.40
CA VAL A 219 0.76 9.80 3.58
C VAL A 219 1.79 10.58 4.39
N ARG A 220 2.64 11.36 3.75
CA ARG A 220 3.53 12.26 4.50
C ARG A 220 2.72 13.27 5.30
N SER A 221 3.19 13.60 6.50
CA SER A 221 2.50 14.54 7.39
C SER A 221 2.30 15.91 6.76
N LYS A 222 3.22 16.36 5.90
CA LYS A 222 3.07 17.61 5.12
C LYS A 222 1.89 17.59 4.13
N ASP A 223 1.49 16.40 3.70
CA ASP A 223 0.44 16.17 2.72
C ASP A 223 -0.89 15.76 3.40
N ASN A 224 -0.99 15.82 4.74
CA ASN A 224 -2.15 15.31 5.51
C ASN A 224 -3.52 15.90 5.10
N GLN A 225 -3.51 17.10 4.51
CA GLN A 225 -4.70 17.79 3.99
C GLN A 225 -5.45 16.97 2.96
N VAL A 226 -4.75 16.10 2.21
CA VAL A 226 -5.37 15.25 1.20
C VAL A 226 -6.25 14.16 1.82
N LEU A 227 -6.06 13.84 3.10
CA LEU A 227 -6.87 12.86 3.84
C LEU A 227 -8.16 13.46 4.40
N ARG A 228 -8.36 14.78 4.33
CA ARG A 228 -9.54 15.46 4.89
C ARG A 228 -10.89 14.85 4.46
N PRO A 229 -11.11 14.50 3.18
CA PRO A 229 -12.37 13.87 2.77
C PRO A 229 -12.62 12.55 3.52
N GLN A 230 -11.59 11.72 3.66
CA GLN A 230 -11.66 10.45 4.38
C GLN A 230 -11.86 10.67 5.89
N LEU A 231 -11.12 11.60 6.51
CA LEU A 231 -11.23 11.91 7.94
C LEU A 231 -12.62 12.43 8.32
N ASN A 232 -13.17 13.35 7.54
CA ASN A 232 -14.49 13.93 7.78
C ASN A 232 -15.60 12.87 7.74
N ARG A 233 -15.47 11.90 6.84
CA ARG A 233 -16.43 10.81 6.66
C ARG A 233 -16.27 9.72 7.73
N LEU A 234 -15.04 9.25 7.99
CA LEU A 234 -14.79 8.14 8.91
C LEU A 234 -14.87 8.55 10.38
N ARG A 235 -14.58 9.83 10.69
CA ARG A 235 -14.46 10.35 12.06
C ARG A 235 -13.65 9.42 12.97
N PRO A 236 -12.41 9.08 12.58
CA PRO A 236 -11.61 8.10 13.31
C PRO A 236 -11.21 8.63 14.69
N ILE A 237 -10.89 7.71 15.60
CA ILE A 237 -10.26 8.09 16.87
C ILE A 237 -8.85 8.58 16.57
N VAL A 238 -8.53 9.78 17.03
CA VAL A 238 -7.25 10.44 16.76
C VAL A 238 -6.23 10.03 17.83
N ILE A 239 -5.02 9.70 17.37
CA ILE A 239 -3.83 9.43 18.16
C ILE A 239 -2.78 10.44 17.69
N ASP A 240 -2.28 11.28 18.59
CA ASP A 240 -1.46 12.43 18.22
C ASP A 240 -0.08 12.01 17.68
N GLU A 241 0.69 11.28 18.47
CA GLU A 241 2.02 10.82 18.07
C GLU A 241 2.29 9.37 18.50
N SER A 242 3.07 8.66 17.70
CA SER A 242 3.65 7.36 18.10
C SER A 242 5.08 7.24 17.59
N TYR A 243 5.97 6.78 18.47
CA TYR A 243 7.36 6.43 18.17
C TYR A 243 7.54 4.95 17.82
N GLN A 244 6.49 4.14 18.01
CA GLN A 244 6.50 2.71 17.76
C GLN A 244 5.41 2.34 16.73
N LEU A 245 5.92 1.93 15.56
CA LEU A 245 5.38 0.96 14.59
C LEU A 245 3.91 1.03 14.15
N ILE A 246 3.74 0.94 12.84
CA ILE A 246 2.46 0.76 12.13
C ILE A 246 2.09 -0.71 12.06
#